data_AF-A0A1F2SNQ8-F1
#
_entry.id   AF-A0A1F2SNQ8-F1
#
_cell.length_a   1.000
_cell.length_b   1.000
_cell.length_c   1.000
_cell.angle_alpha   90.00
_cell.angle_beta   90.00
_cell.angle_gamma   90.00
#
_symmetry.space_group_name_H-M   'P 1'
#
loop_
_entity.id
_entity.type
_entity.pdbx_description
1 polymer ?
#
loop_
_entity_poly.entity_id
_entity_poly.type
_entity_poly.pdbx_seq_one_letter_code
_entity_poly.pdbx_strand_id
1 'polypeptide(L)' 'MIVYVCTVCGLTEDKCQCEKFCILCRSDSNVRLCQDGCYYCRDCREICDFSTGDSPEEA' A
#
# COMPACT_ATOMS: atom_id res chain seq x y z
N MET A 1 -2.09 11.52 -10.60
CA MET A 1 -2.07 11.15 -9.16
C MET A 1 -3.15 10.10 -8.95
N ILE A 2 -2.79 8.84 -8.89
CA ILE A 2 -3.73 7.73 -8.68
C ILE A 2 -3.89 7.55 -7.18
N VAL A 3 -5.13 7.49 -6.70
CA VAL A 3 -5.44 7.35 -5.27
C VAL A 3 -6.00 5.95 -5.04
N TYR A 4 -5.27 5.15 -4.25
CA TYR A 4 -5.71 3.82 -3.84
C TYR A 4 -6.54 3.89 -2.55
N VAL A 5 -7.46 2.93 -2.38
CA VAL A 5 -8.32 2.81 -1.20
C VAL A 5 -8.12 1.47 -0.53
N CYS A 6 -8.20 1.44 0.80
CA CYS A 6 -8.08 0.21 1.57
C CYS A 6 -9.25 -0.72 1.27
N THR A 7 -8.95 -1.98 0.95
CA THR A 7 -9.99 -2.99 0.64
C THR A 7 -10.89 -3.30 1.84
N VAL A 8 -10.42 -3.05 3.07
CA VAL A 8 -11.16 -3.34 4.31
C VAL A 8 -12.19 -2.26 4.65
N CYS A 9 -11.81 -0.99 4.57
CA CYS A 9 -12.67 0.14 4.97
C CYS A 9 -13.11 1.06 3.83
N GLY A 10 -12.58 0.87 2.63
CA GLY A 10 -12.90 1.68 1.45
C GLY A 10 -12.36 3.12 1.49
N LEU A 11 -11.53 3.46 2.49
CA LEU A 11 -10.97 4.80 2.67
C LEU A 11 -9.55 4.90 2.09
N THR A 12 -9.16 6.10 1.68
CA THR A 12 -7.80 6.42 1.23
C THR A 12 -6.78 6.22 2.36
N GLU A 13 -5.50 6.02 2.02
CA GLU A 13 -4.44 5.77 3.01
C GLU A 13 -4.41 6.82 4.16
N ASP A 14 -4.61 8.09 3.82
CA ASP A 14 -4.66 9.22 4.75
C ASP A 14 -5.84 9.13 5.74
N LYS A 15 -6.98 8.63 5.29
CA LYS A 15 -8.21 8.50 6.10
C LYS A 15 -8.36 7.11 6.75
N CYS A 16 -7.52 6.15 6.36
CA CYS A 16 -7.60 4.78 6.81
C CYS A 16 -7.06 4.63 8.25
N GLN A 17 -7.92 4.16 9.15
CA GLN A 17 -7.59 3.85 10.55
C GLN A 17 -7.45 2.34 10.83
N CYS A 18 -7.45 1.51 9.77
CA CYS A 18 -7.18 0.09 9.92
C CYS A 18 -5.74 -0.14 10.38
N GLU A 19 -5.48 -1.28 11.00
CA GLU A 19 -4.12 -1.68 11.32
C GLU A 19 -3.29 -1.86 10.04
N LYS A 20 -2.22 -1.09 9.90
CA LYS A 20 -1.40 -1.04 8.68
C LYS A 20 -0.23 -1.99 8.84
N PHE A 21 -0.28 -3.14 8.18
CA PHE A 21 0.81 -4.11 8.15
C PHE A 21 0.93 -4.71 6.75
N CYS A 22 2.13 -5.16 6.40
CA CYS A 22 2.39 -5.89 5.19
C CYS A 22 1.61 -7.21 5.22
N ILE A 23 0.74 -7.45 4.25
CA ILE A 23 -0.02 -8.70 4.21
C ILE A 23 0.87 -9.94 3.99
N LEU A 24 2.06 -9.76 3.42
CA LEU A 24 3.00 -10.85 3.14
C LEU A 24 3.84 -11.25 4.36
N CYS A 25 4.51 -10.29 4.99
CA CYS A 25 5.46 -10.55 6.08
C CYS A 25 4.97 -10.09 7.46
N ARG A 26 3.78 -9.48 7.54
CA ARG A 26 3.19 -8.89 8.75
C ARG A 26 4.01 -7.77 9.41
N SER A 27 5.04 -7.24 8.74
CA SER A 27 5.77 -6.07 9.22
C SER A 27 4.92 -4.79 9.09
N ASP A 28 4.94 -3.94 10.10
CA ASP A 28 4.35 -2.60 10.10
C ASP A 28 5.32 -1.50 9.60
N SER A 29 6.56 -1.87 9.28
CA SER A 29 7.60 -0.93 8.88
C SER A 29 7.45 -0.45 7.44
N ASN A 30 7.36 0.88 7.26
CA ASN A 30 7.28 1.56 5.96
C ASN A 30 6.20 0.96 5.02
N VAL A 31 5.05 0.63 5.60
CA VAL A 31 3.91 0.08 4.88
C VAL A 31 3.17 1.16 4.11
N ARG A 32 2.83 0.85 2.86
CA ARG A 32 2.09 1.75 1.96
C ARG A 32 0.98 0.98 1.25
N LEU A 33 -0.12 1.67 1.01
CA LEU A 33 -1.26 1.20 0.26
C LEU A 33 -0.90 1.10 -1.23
N CYS A 34 -1.03 -0.10 -1.78
CA CYS A 34 -0.75 -0.38 -3.18
C CYS A 34 -2.04 -0.48 -4.00
N GLN A 35 -1.89 -0.66 -5.32
CA GLN A 35 -2.99 -0.68 -6.29
C GLN A 35 -4.14 -1.64 -5.93
N ASP A 36 -3.82 -2.80 -5.37
CA ASP A 36 -4.80 -3.81 -4.95
C ASP A 36 -5.60 -3.42 -3.69
N GLY A 37 -5.33 -2.27 -3.08
CA GLY A 37 -5.98 -1.83 -1.84
C GLY A 37 -5.47 -2.54 -0.58
N CYS A 38 -4.36 -3.26 -0.71
CA CYS A 38 -3.64 -3.91 0.39
C CYS A 38 -2.38 -3.12 0.78
N TYR A 39 -1.94 -3.30 2.02
CA TYR A 39 -0.71 -2.71 2.53
C TYR A 39 0.47 -3.67 2.39
N TYR A 40 1.58 -3.14 1.93
CA TYR A 40 2.84 -3.88 1.76
C TYR A 40 3.97 -3.06 2.36
N CYS A 41 4.99 -3.67 2.95
CA CYS A 41 6.20 -2.97 3.39
C CYS A 41 7.13 -2.69 2.22
N ARG A 42 8.08 -1.78 2.40
CA ARG A 42 9.03 -1.40 1.34
C ARG A 42 9.75 -2.61 0.73
N ASP A 43 10.30 -3.50 1.56
CA ASP A 43 11.05 -4.67 1.10
C ASP A 43 10.21 -5.57 0.19
N CYS A 44 8.97 -5.86 0.60
CA CYS A 44 8.06 -6.66 -0.21
C CYS A 44 7.67 -5.96 -1.52
N ARG A 45 7.50 -4.63 -1.51
CA ARG A 45 7.19 -3.87 -2.73
C ARG A 45 8.37 -3.85 -3.70
N GLU A 46 9.60 -3.72 -3.21
CA GLU A 46 10.81 -3.75 -4.04
C GLU A 46 11.06 -5.15 -4.65
N ILE A 47 10.70 -6.21 -3.93
CA ILE A 47 10.87 -7.59 -4.43
C ILE A 47 9.76 -7.99 -5.41
N CYS A 48 8.52 -7.60 -5.14
CA CYS A 48 7.34 -7.98 -5.92
C CYS A 48 6.90 -6.93 -6.95
N ASP A 49 7.59 -5.80 -7.03
CA ASP A 49 7.30 -4.67 -7.92
C ASP A 49 5.88 -4.06 -7.73
N PHE A 50 5.48 -3.87 -6.47
CA PHE A 50 4.16 -3.27 -6.17
C PHE A 50 4.20 -1.75 -6.32
N SER A 51 3.34 -1.23 -7.19
CA SER A 51 3.15 0.21 -7.40
C SER A 51 2.37 0.86 -6.26
N THR A 52 2.94 1.93 -5.71
CA THR A 52 2.24 2.83 -4.76
C THR A 52 1.76 4.08 -5.50
N GLY A 53 0.69 4.72 -5.01
CA GLY A 53 0.08 5.87 -5.69
C GLY A 53 0.96 7.14 -5.72
N ASP A 54 2.14 7.05 -5.10
CA ASP A 54 3.14 8.11 -4.99
C ASP A 54 4.13 8.13 -6.16
N SER A 55 4.27 7.02 -6.90
CA SER A 55 5.16 6.95 -8.05
C SER A 55 4.57 7.73 -9.23
N PRO A 56 5.26 8.77 -9.75
CA PRO A 56 4.87 9.41 -10.99
C PRO A 56 5.10 8.41 -12.13
N GLU A 57 4.02 7.82 -12.62
CA GLU A 57 3.83 7.27 -13.96
C GLU A 57 5.11 7.05 -14.79
N GLU A 58 5.73 5.88 -14.66
CA GLU A 58 6.52 5.28 -15.74
C GLU A 58 5.84 3.96 -16.09
N ALA A 59 5.07 4.01 -17.18
CA ALA A 59 4.45 2.87 -17.85
C ALA A 59 5.40 2.29 -18.91
#